data_AF-A0A9W2Y8K6-F1
#
_entry.id   AF-A0A9W2Y8K6-F1
#
_cell.length_a   1.000
_cell.length_b   1.000
_cell.length_c   1.000
_cell.angle_alpha   90.00
_cell.angle_beta   90.00
_cell.angle_gamma   90.00
#
_symmetry.space_group_name_H-M   'P 1'
#
loop_
_entity.id
_entity.type
_entity.pdbx_description
1 polymer ?
#
loop_
_entity_poly.entity_id
_entity_poly.type
_entity_poly.pdbx_seq_one_letter_code
_entity_poly.pdbx_strand_id
1 'polypeptide(L)'
;MKMIFRILLLISFISCIFGSLVVNVTQTHYQAEQNHSITLEWTFTPKPDVSITSVYIFCQLVTDLRVSVLFHLHGGVEVSESQDQQFSGRVQFDRDELREGRIRLQVSRLRTDDSGRYYCNIRTSDGWNMDVCRLNVTGELVQCYC
;
A
#
# COMPACT_ATOMS: atom_id res chain seq x y z
N MET A 1 -44.01 29.32 -37.14
CA MET A 1 -43.04 30.31 -36.61
C MET A 1 -42.45 29.71 -35.34
N LYS A 2 -41.31 29.00 -35.43
CA LYS A 2 -40.02 29.33 -34.77
C LYS A 2 -40.23 29.91 -33.36
N MET A 3 -39.77 29.28 -32.28
CA MET A 3 -38.35 29.20 -31.88
C MET A 3 -38.08 27.88 -31.12
N ILE A 4 -37.24 26.99 -31.64
CA ILE A 4 -35.89 26.71 -31.11
C ILE A 4 -35.59 27.39 -29.75
N PHE A 5 -35.70 26.61 -28.68
CA PHE A 5 -34.79 26.65 -27.53
C PHE A 5 -34.51 25.20 -27.10
N ARG A 6 -33.94 24.43 -28.04
CA ARG A 6 -33.11 23.28 -27.71
C ARG A 6 -31.81 23.85 -27.13
N ILE A 7 -31.23 23.16 -26.14
CA ILE A 7 -30.02 23.52 -25.38
C ILE A 7 -30.37 24.39 -24.16
N LEU A 8 -30.56 23.77 -22.98
CA LEU A 8 -30.21 24.32 -21.65
C LEU A 8 -30.69 23.46 -20.46
N LEU A 9 -30.84 22.14 -20.59
CA LEU A 9 -30.92 21.23 -19.42
C LEU A 9 -30.16 19.92 -19.67
N LEU A 10 -29.01 20.03 -20.33
CA LEU A 10 -27.98 18.99 -20.29
C LEU A 10 -26.97 19.43 -19.22
N ILE A 11 -26.68 18.50 -18.31
CA ILE A 11 -25.57 18.51 -17.33
C ILE A 11 -25.89 19.20 -16.00
N SER A 12 -26.74 18.57 -15.20
CA SER A 12 -26.46 18.48 -13.75
C SER A 12 -26.68 17.05 -13.24
N PHE A 13 -26.19 16.05 -13.98
CA PHE A 13 -25.51 14.98 -13.28
C PHE A 13 -24.24 15.63 -12.74
N ILE A 14 -24.35 16.26 -11.57
CA ILE A 14 -23.19 16.46 -10.71
C ILE A 14 -22.72 15.02 -10.51
N SER A 15 -21.74 14.64 -11.32
CA SER A 15 -21.01 13.42 -11.11
C SER A 15 -20.56 13.52 -9.67
N CYS A 16 -21.13 12.69 -8.81
CA CYS A 16 -20.57 12.41 -7.51
C CYS A 16 -19.23 11.70 -7.79
N ILE A 17 -18.26 12.45 -8.30
CA ILE A 17 -16.86 12.08 -8.28
C ILE A 17 -16.52 12.28 -6.80
N PHE A 18 -16.90 11.29 -5.97
CA PHE A 18 -16.09 11.00 -4.81
C PHE A 18 -14.68 10.81 -5.37
N GLY A 19 -13.83 11.80 -5.19
CA GLY A 19 -12.46 11.75 -5.70
C GLY A 19 -11.84 10.47 -5.16
N SER A 20 -11.46 9.55 -6.04
CA SER A 20 -10.73 8.38 -5.62
C SER A 20 -9.44 8.86 -4.96
N LEU A 21 -9.13 8.35 -3.76
CA LEU A 21 -7.84 8.58 -3.14
C LEU A 21 -6.75 8.19 -4.15
N VAL A 22 -5.69 8.98 -4.25
CA VAL A 22 -4.55 8.64 -5.10
C VAL A 22 -3.51 7.97 -4.21
N VAL A 23 -3.12 6.76 -4.57
CA VAL A 23 -2.13 5.94 -3.86
C VAL A 23 -1.08 5.53 -4.88
N ASN A 24 0.19 5.73 -4.52
CA ASN A 24 1.32 5.51 -5.42
C ASN A 24 2.41 4.72 -4.70
N VAL A 25 3.03 3.76 -5.37
CA VAL A 25 4.34 3.25 -4.95
C VAL A 25 5.45 4.22 -5.33
N THR A 26 6.46 4.36 -4.46
CA THR A 26 7.64 5.18 -4.81
C THR A 26 8.57 4.45 -5.77
N GLN A 27 8.55 3.11 -5.72
CA GLN A 27 9.31 2.26 -6.61
C GLN A 27 8.48 1.02 -6.97
N THR A 28 8.37 0.75 -8.27
CA THR A 28 7.56 -0.38 -8.77
C THR A 28 8.26 -1.72 -8.64
N HIS A 29 9.61 -1.73 -8.57
CA HIS A 29 10.43 -2.93 -8.54
C HIS A 29 11.60 -2.78 -7.55
N TYR A 30 11.60 -3.56 -6.49
CA TYR A 30 12.65 -3.65 -5.49
C TYR A 30 13.50 -4.91 -5.70
N GLN A 31 14.79 -4.79 -5.38
CA GLN A 31 15.75 -5.89 -5.37
C GLN A 31 16.43 -5.90 -4.01
N ALA A 32 16.57 -7.07 -3.40
CA ALA A 32 17.25 -7.24 -2.13
C ALA A 32 17.92 -8.61 -2.05
N GLU A 33 18.87 -8.73 -1.14
CA GLU A 33 19.48 -10.01 -0.81
C GLU A 33 18.82 -10.62 0.43
N GLN A 34 18.83 -11.94 0.51
CA GLN A 34 18.41 -12.66 1.71
C GLN A 34 19.14 -12.14 2.96
N ASN A 35 18.52 -12.26 4.12
CA ASN A 35 19.02 -11.83 5.44
C ASN A 35 19.18 -10.31 5.63
N HIS A 36 19.08 -9.51 4.56
CA HIS A 36 19.05 -8.05 4.65
C HIS A 36 17.66 -7.51 5.01
N SER A 37 17.54 -6.18 5.08
CA SER A 37 16.27 -5.48 5.23
C SER A 37 15.97 -4.63 4.01
N ILE A 38 14.69 -4.39 3.76
CA ILE A 38 14.23 -3.44 2.74
C ILE A 38 13.05 -2.64 3.27
N THR A 39 12.86 -1.43 2.76
CA THR A 39 11.68 -0.60 3.05
C THR A 39 10.81 -0.52 1.81
N LEU A 40 9.60 -1.05 1.93
CA LEU A 40 8.55 -0.89 0.92
C LEU A 40 7.78 0.38 1.24
N GLU A 41 7.52 1.20 0.22
CA GLU A 41 6.98 2.55 0.43
C GLU A 41 5.84 2.89 -0.54
N TRP A 42 4.75 3.37 0.05
CA TRP A 42 3.59 3.92 -0.64
C TRP A 42 3.34 5.35 -0.16
N THR A 43 2.78 6.17 -1.04
CA THR A 43 2.39 7.53 -0.74
C THR A 43 0.94 7.76 -1.11
N PHE A 44 0.28 8.63 -0.36
CA PHE A 44 -1.01 9.20 -0.69
C PHE A 44 -1.01 10.67 -0.26
N THR A 45 -1.90 11.48 -0.81
CA THR A 45 -2.03 12.88 -0.37
C THR A 45 -3.05 12.95 0.77
N PRO A 46 -2.60 13.18 2.03
CA PRO A 46 -3.52 13.34 3.14
C PRO A 46 -4.21 14.71 3.02
N LYS A 47 -5.52 14.78 3.29
CA LYS A 47 -6.19 16.07 3.43
C LYS A 47 -6.03 16.59 4.87
N PRO A 48 -6.02 17.92 5.07
CA PRO A 48 -5.84 18.53 6.40
C PRO A 48 -6.85 18.04 7.45
N ASP A 49 -8.07 17.70 7.00
CA ASP A 49 -9.17 17.27 7.87
C ASP A 49 -9.19 15.75 8.15
N VAL A 50 -8.31 14.97 7.52
CA VAL A 50 -8.24 13.52 7.71
C VAL A 50 -7.37 13.20 8.91
N SER A 51 -8.01 12.81 10.01
CA SER A 51 -7.29 12.26 11.16
C SER A 51 -6.65 10.92 10.80
N ILE A 52 -5.40 10.70 11.24
CA ILE A 52 -4.74 9.39 11.17
C ILE A 52 -5.58 8.27 11.82
N THR A 53 -6.40 8.63 12.81
CA THR A 53 -7.30 7.68 13.49
C THR A 53 -8.42 7.15 12.60
N SER A 54 -8.65 7.70 11.41
CA SER A 54 -9.62 7.18 10.43
C SER A 54 -8.96 6.46 9.26
N VAL A 55 -7.63 6.32 9.26
CA VAL A 55 -6.91 5.61 8.19
C VAL A 55 -6.99 4.11 8.41
N TYR A 56 -7.36 3.42 7.34
CA TYR A 56 -7.27 1.96 7.22
C TYR A 56 -6.19 1.62 6.20
N ILE A 57 -5.25 0.76 6.59
CA ILE A 57 -4.16 0.29 5.74
C ILE A 57 -4.16 -1.22 5.79
N PHE A 58 -4.17 -1.86 4.62
CA PHE A 58 -4.07 -3.31 4.52
C PHE A 58 -3.12 -3.67 3.40
N CYS A 59 -1.93 -4.11 3.77
CA CYS A 59 -0.90 -4.51 2.81
C CYS A 59 -0.72 -6.03 2.82
N GLN A 60 -0.57 -6.63 1.63
CA GLN A 60 -0.45 -8.06 1.43
C GLN A 60 0.66 -8.40 0.45
N LEU A 61 1.40 -9.48 0.74
CA LEU A 61 2.20 -10.20 -0.24
C LEU A 61 1.30 -11.16 -1.01
N VAL A 62 1.34 -11.08 -2.34
CA VAL A 62 0.67 -12.02 -3.24
C VAL A 62 1.73 -12.71 -4.08
N THR A 63 1.81 -14.03 -3.94
CA THR A 63 2.60 -14.93 -4.78
C THR A 63 1.66 -15.81 -5.60
N ASP A 64 2.23 -16.67 -6.46
CA ASP A 64 1.44 -17.64 -7.22
C ASP A 64 0.83 -18.74 -6.32
N LEU A 65 1.33 -18.89 -5.09
CA LEU A 65 0.92 -19.95 -4.16
C LEU A 65 -0.05 -19.46 -3.08
N ARG A 66 0.13 -18.24 -2.58
CA ARG A 66 -0.66 -17.72 -1.45
C ARG A 66 -0.74 -16.20 -1.44
N VAL A 67 -1.73 -15.72 -0.71
CA VAL A 67 -1.82 -14.34 -0.23
C VAL A 67 -1.46 -14.33 1.25
N SER A 68 -0.67 -13.35 1.67
CA SER A 68 -0.31 -13.19 3.08
C SER A 68 -0.35 -11.75 3.53
N VAL A 69 -0.94 -11.50 4.69
CA VAL A 69 -1.04 -10.20 5.33
C VAL A 69 0.33 -9.76 5.83
N LEU A 70 0.88 -8.72 5.20
CA LEU A 70 2.12 -8.08 5.61
C LEU A 70 1.88 -7.15 6.80
N PHE A 71 0.85 -6.31 6.70
CA PHE A 71 0.58 -5.25 7.66
C PHE A 71 -0.89 -4.83 7.62
N HIS A 72 -1.44 -4.51 8.79
CA HIS A 72 -2.82 -4.07 8.94
C HIS A 72 -2.91 -2.98 10.00
N LEU A 73 -3.42 -1.82 9.60
CA LEU A 73 -3.76 -0.71 10.48
C LEU A 73 -5.27 -0.45 10.38
N HIS A 74 -5.95 -0.40 11.51
CA HIS A 74 -7.37 -0.06 11.57
C HIS A 74 -7.61 0.95 12.69
N GLY A 75 -8.24 2.08 12.36
CA GLY A 75 -8.51 3.12 13.34
C GLY A 75 -7.23 3.80 13.88
N GLY A 76 -6.14 3.79 13.11
CA GLY A 76 -4.83 4.30 13.56
C GLY A 76 -4.08 3.40 14.54
N VAL A 77 -4.54 2.15 14.73
CA VAL A 77 -3.94 1.13 15.59
C VAL A 77 -3.53 -0.08 14.75
N GLU A 78 -2.35 -0.64 15.02
CA GLU A 78 -1.88 -1.86 14.36
C GLU A 78 -2.68 -3.07 14.85
N VAL A 79 -3.14 -3.91 13.92
CA VAL A 79 -3.89 -5.14 14.21
C VAL A 79 -2.95 -6.33 14.00
N SER A 80 -1.98 -6.47 14.89
CA SER A 80 -0.88 -7.43 14.74
C SER A 80 -1.34 -8.89 14.69
N GLU A 81 -2.50 -9.23 15.27
CA GLU A 81 -3.09 -10.59 15.22
C GLU A 81 -3.50 -11.03 13.82
N SER A 82 -3.69 -10.07 12.90
CA SER A 82 -4.02 -10.35 11.50
C SER A 82 -2.80 -10.56 10.60
N GLN A 83 -1.58 -10.22 11.09
CA GLN A 83 -0.35 -10.41 10.35
C GLN A 83 -0.04 -11.90 10.22
N ASP A 84 0.31 -12.34 9.01
CA ASP A 84 0.68 -13.73 8.79
C ASP A 84 1.98 -14.09 9.51
N GLN A 85 2.03 -15.31 10.08
CA GLN A 85 3.14 -15.79 10.90
C GLN A 85 4.51 -15.65 10.21
N GLN A 86 4.56 -15.71 8.87
CA GLN A 86 5.81 -15.51 8.14
C GLN A 86 6.41 -14.12 8.35
N PHE A 87 5.61 -13.08 8.64
CA PHE A 87 6.06 -11.71 8.85
C PHE A 87 6.20 -11.32 10.33
N SER A 88 5.75 -12.18 11.24
CA SER A 88 5.81 -11.95 12.69
C SER A 88 7.19 -11.48 13.15
N GLY A 89 7.24 -10.27 13.73
CA GLY A 89 8.45 -9.64 14.26
C GLY A 89 9.48 -9.24 13.20
N ARG A 90 9.11 -9.25 11.90
CA ARG A 90 9.98 -8.82 10.78
C ARG A 90 9.60 -7.47 10.20
N VAL A 91 8.37 -7.02 10.40
CA VAL A 91 7.82 -5.79 9.83
C VAL A 91 7.83 -4.67 10.87
N GLN A 92 8.38 -3.52 10.49
CA GLN A 92 8.31 -2.29 11.27
C GLN A 92 7.62 -1.22 10.45
N PHE A 93 6.65 -0.55 11.05
CA PHE A 93 5.89 0.54 10.43
C PHE A 93 6.35 1.89 10.97
N ASP A 94 6.72 2.80 10.07
CA ASP A 94 7.05 4.18 10.42
C ASP A 94 5.76 5.01 10.59
N ARG A 95 5.34 5.16 11.86
CA ARG A 95 4.09 5.85 12.19
C ARG A 95 4.18 7.36 12.03
N ASP A 96 5.37 7.95 12.17
CA ASP A 96 5.51 9.40 12.12
C ASP A 96 5.37 9.91 10.68
N GLU A 97 5.87 9.13 9.72
CA GLU A 97 5.75 9.37 8.27
C GLU A 97 4.31 9.33 7.75
N LEU A 98 3.41 8.63 8.45
CA LEU A 98 2.00 8.56 8.06
C LEU A 98 1.31 9.93 8.08
N ARG A 99 1.76 10.86 8.94
CA ARG A 99 1.26 12.26 8.98
C ARG A 99 1.46 12.99 7.67
N GLU A 100 2.50 12.61 6.94
CA GLU A 100 2.87 13.19 5.65
C GLU A 100 2.31 12.38 4.47
N GLY A 101 1.48 11.38 4.76
CA GLY A 101 0.90 10.50 3.75
C GLY A 101 1.87 9.44 3.23
N ARG A 102 2.93 9.14 3.96
CA ARG A 102 3.92 8.12 3.60
C ARG A 102 3.73 6.88 4.46
N ILE A 103 3.65 5.72 3.81
CA ILE A 103 3.56 4.41 4.46
C ILE A 103 4.86 3.69 4.17
N ARG A 104 5.69 3.55 5.20
CA ARG A 104 6.99 2.88 5.11
C ARG A 104 6.95 1.62 5.95
N LEU A 105 7.07 0.47 5.29
CA LEU A 105 7.13 -0.84 5.91
C LEU A 105 8.53 -1.42 5.72
N GLN A 106 9.34 -1.39 6.78
CA GLN A 106 10.63 -2.05 6.77
C GLN A 106 10.45 -3.54 7.06
N VAL A 107 10.84 -4.38 6.12
CA VAL A 107 10.85 -5.83 6.24
C VAL A 107 12.28 -6.28 6.47
N SER A 108 12.54 -6.88 7.64
CA SER A 108 13.86 -7.38 8.05
C SER A 108 13.99 -8.89 7.88
N ARG A 109 15.23 -9.39 7.87
CA ARG A 109 15.55 -10.82 7.75
C ARG A 109 14.81 -11.42 6.54
N LEU A 110 15.03 -10.82 5.38
CA LEU A 110 14.38 -11.22 4.14
C LEU A 110 14.70 -12.67 3.80
N ARG A 111 13.71 -13.33 3.21
CA ARG A 111 13.74 -14.71 2.72
C ARG A 111 13.46 -14.68 1.22
N THR A 112 13.95 -15.65 0.47
CA THR A 112 13.64 -15.78 -0.96
C THR A 112 12.14 -15.83 -1.22
N ASP A 113 11.38 -16.44 -0.30
CA ASP A 113 9.92 -16.56 -0.33
C ASP A 113 9.17 -15.25 -0.04
N ASP A 114 9.87 -14.18 0.35
CA ASP A 114 9.30 -12.83 0.40
C ASP A 114 9.25 -12.19 -1.01
N SER A 115 9.80 -12.84 -2.04
CA SER A 115 9.66 -12.38 -3.41
C SER A 115 8.20 -12.46 -3.88
N GLY A 116 7.71 -11.41 -4.52
CA GLY A 116 6.35 -11.37 -5.03
C GLY A 116 5.83 -9.97 -5.24
N ARG A 117 4.50 -9.85 -5.35
CA ARG A 117 3.81 -8.57 -5.50
C ARG A 117 3.24 -8.12 -4.16
N TYR A 118 3.61 -6.93 -3.74
CA TYR A 118 3.14 -6.30 -2.53
C TYR A 118 2.08 -5.28 -2.88
N TYR A 119 0.84 -5.60 -2.51
CA TYR A 119 -0.30 -4.71 -2.68
C TYR A 119 -0.53 -3.98 -1.37
N CYS A 120 -0.79 -2.68 -1.42
CA CYS A 120 -1.31 -1.99 -0.25
C CYS A 120 -2.57 -1.20 -0.57
N ASN A 121 -3.67 -1.57 0.09
CA ASN A 121 -4.93 -0.86 0.06
C ASN A 121 -4.94 0.18 1.17
N ILE A 122 -5.29 1.41 0.81
CA ILE A 122 -5.40 2.53 1.74
C ILE A 122 -6.81 3.09 1.60
N ARG A 123 -7.47 3.25 2.74
CA ARG A 123 -8.78 3.89 2.83
C ARG A 123 -8.74 4.99 3.88
N THR A 124 -9.28 6.13 3.48
CA THR A 124 -9.51 7.30 4.33
C THR A 124 -10.97 7.73 4.21
N SER A 125 -11.36 8.82 4.86
CA SER A 125 -12.68 9.42 4.66
C SER A 125 -12.88 9.98 3.25
N ASP A 126 -11.80 10.25 2.52
CA ASP A 126 -11.86 10.82 1.17
C ASP A 126 -12.05 9.77 0.08
N GLY A 127 -11.82 8.50 0.39
CA GLY A 127 -11.93 7.42 -0.57
C GLY A 127 -10.99 6.28 -0.24
N TRP A 128 -10.80 5.41 -1.21
CA TRP A 128 -9.88 4.29 -1.09
C TRP A 128 -9.23 4.04 -2.44
N ASN A 129 -8.01 3.51 -2.41
CA ASN A 129 -7.32 3.03 -3.59
C ASN A 129 -6.19 2.07 -3.17
N MET A 130 -5.49 1.52 -4.15
CA MET A 130 -4.37 0.62 -3.94
C MET A 130 -3.31 0.83 -5.00
N ASP A 131 -2.07 0.53 -4.65
CA ASP A 131 -0.99 0.39 -5.61
C ASP A 131 -0.08 -0.80 -5.25
N VAL A 132 0.73 -1.23 -6.20
CA VAL A 132 1.49 -2.47 -6.14
C VAL A 132 2.95 -2.27 -6.53
N CYS A 133 3.85 -2.83 -5.74
CA CYS A 133 5.26 -2.98 -6.10
C CYS A 133 5.64 -4.46 -6.14
N ARG A 134 6.72 -4.79 -6.84
CA ARG A 134 7.30 -6.11 -6.87
C ARG A 134 8.59 -6.11 -6.07
N LEU A 135 8.79 -7.11 -5.23
CA LEU A 135 10.07 -7.39 -4.58
C LEU A 135 10.66 -8.68 -5.15
N ASN A 136 11.95 -8.67 -5.43
CA ASN A 136 12.72 -9.86 -5.73
C ASN A 136 13.86 -9.98 -4.72
N VAL A 137 13.89 -11.11 -4.00
CA VAL A 137 14.91 -11.43 -3.00
C VAL A 137 15.80 -12.53 -3.55
N THR A 138 17.07 -12.25 -3.76
CA THR A 138 18.06 -13.24 -4.20
C THR A 138 18.66 -13.97 -3.00
N GLY A 139 18.89 -15.27 -3.15
CA GLY A 139 19.62 -16.05 -2.14
C GLY A 139 21.06 -15.59 -2.00
N GLU A 140 21.63 -15.77 -0.81
CA GLU A 140 23.05 -15.51 -0.58
C GLU A 140 23.90 -16.50 -1.37
N LEU A 141 24.91 -16.01 -2.09
CA LEU A 141 25.84 -16.88 -2.80
C LEU A 141 26.68 -17.63 -1.77
N VAL A 142 26.36 -18.90 -1.52
CA VAL A 142 27.27 -19.79 -0.79
C VAL A 142 28.45 -20.05 -1.73
N GLN A 143 29.56 -19.36 -1.49
CA GLN A 143 30.83 -19.71 -2.10
C GLN A 143 31.25 -21.06 -1.52
N CYS A 144 30.98 -22.14 -2.25
CA CYS A 144 31.58 -23.43 -1.97
C CYS A 144 33.09 -23.29 -2.20
N TYR A 145 33.86 -23.16 -1.14
CA TYR A 145 35.32 -23.31 -1.21
C TYR A 145 35.60 -24.80 -1.46
N CYS A 146 36.30 -25.08 -2.56
CA CYS A 146 36.85 -26.41 -2.85
C CYS A 146 37.91 -26.82 -1.83
#